data_AF-A0A8C3SLM6-F1
#
_entry.id   AF-A0A8C3SLM6-F1
#
_cell.length_a   1.000
_cell.length_b   1.000
_cell.length_c   1.000
_cell.angle_alpha   90.00
_cell.angle_beta   90.00
_cell.angle_gamma   90.00
#
_symmetry.space_group_name_H-M   'P 1'
#
loop_
_entity.id
_entity.type
_entity.pdbx_description
1 polymer ?
#
loop_
_entity_poly.entity_id
_entity_poly.type
_entity_poly.pdbx_seq_one_letter_code
_entity_poly.pdbx_strand_id
1 'polypeptide(L)'
;MLGIWILALFLLGTTRGKEVCFERLGCFTDDTPWAGTIERPVAKLPWSPEKINTRFLLYTKKNPNNFQITAITPSTIRSSNFDSSKITRFITHGFLGQGEETWISDTCRPGALY
;
A
#
# COMPACT_ATOMS: atom_id res chain seq x y z
N MET A 1 24.39 -30.26 -34.23
CA MET A 1 23.58 -29.01 -34.28
C MET A 1 22.42 -29.04 -33.28
N LEU A 2 21.65 -30.14 -33.15
CA LEU A 2 20.54 -30.25 -32.18
C LEU A 2 20.93 -29.97 -30.72
N GLY A 3 22.12 -30.43 -30.28
CA GLY A 3 22.60 -30.24 -28.91
C GLY A 3 22.86 -28.77 -28.53
N ILE A 4 23.22 -27.92 -29.49
CA ILE A 4 23.44 -26.48 -29.26
C ILE A 4 22.10 -25.78 -29.04
N TRP A 5 21.07 -26.16 -29.81
CA TRP A 5 19.71 -25.64 -29.63
C TRP A 5 19.09 -26.07 -28.31
N ILE A 6 19.32 -27.32 -27.89
CA ILE A 6 18.89 -27.81 -26.57
C ILE A 6 19.61 -27.03 -25.47
N LEU A 7 20.93 -26.82 -25.56
CA LEU A 7 21.66 -26.01 -24.58
C LEU A 7 21.16 -24.56 -24.54
N ALA A 8 20.89 -23.96 -25.70
CA ALA A 8 20.35 -22.60 -25.79
C ALA A 8 18.93 -22.51 -25.19
N LEU A 9 18.07 -23.50 -25.43
CA LEU A 9 16.74 -23.59 -24.80
C LEU A 9 16.80 -23.83 -23.29
N PHE A 10 17.78 -24.61 -22.81
CA PHE A 10 18.03 -24.80 -21.38
C PHE A 10 18.61 -23.54 -20.72
N LEU A 11 19.40 -22.74 -21.45
CA LEU A 11 19.95 -21.45 -21.00
C LEU A 11 18.95 -20.30 -21.11
N LEU A 12 17.90 -20.44 -21.94
CA LEU A 12 16.71 -19.58 -21.97
C LEU A 12 15.72 -19.92 -20.83
N GLY A 13 16.18 -20.66 -19.81
CA GLY A 13 15.44 -20.83 -18.56
C GLY A 13 15.01 -19.46 -18.05
N THR A 14 13.69 -19.26 -17.97
CA THR A 14 13.09 -18.01 -17.51
C THR A 14 13.66 -17.68 -16.14
N THR A 15 14.49 -16.65 -16.03
CA THR A 15 14.93 -16.11 -14.75
C THR A 15 13.68 -15.52 -14.09
N ARG A 16 12.99 -16.31 -13.27
CA ARG A 16 11.82 -15.86 -12.55
C ARG A 16 12.25 -14.88 -11.46
N GLY A 17 11.56 -13.76 -11.36
CA GLY A 17 11.70 -12.78 -10.31
C GLY A 17 11.49 -13.40 -8.93
N LYS A 18 12.01 -12.72 -7.93
CA LYS A 18 11.79 -13.05 -6.53
C LYS A 18 10.34 -12.73 -6.15
N GLU A 19 9.86 -13.36 -5.10
CA GLU A 19 8.51 -13.15 -4.56
C GLU A 19 8.55 -13.05 -3.03
N VAL A 20 7.71 -12.21 -2.46
CA VAL A 20 7.42 -12.14 -1.02
C VAL A 20 5.92 -12.14 -0.80
N CYS A 21 5.45 -12.88 0.21
CA CYS A 21 4.03 -12.96 0.55
C CYS A 21 3.77 -12.41 1.96
N PHE A 22 2.72 -11.62 2.10
CA PHE A 22 2.27 -11.10 3.38
C PHE A 22 0.87 -11.58 3.69
N GLU A 23 0.63 -11.87 4.97
CA GLU A 23 -0.68 -12.28 5.46
C GLU A 23 -1.75 -11.23 5.07
N ARG A 24 -2.91 -11.70 4.58
CA ARG A 24 -4.03 -10.88 4.06
C ARG A 24 -3.78 -10.08 2.78
N LEU A 25 -2.54 -9.84 2.36
CA LEU A 25 -2.20 -9.02 1.18
C LEU A 25 -1.80 -9.85 -0.05
N GLY A 26 -1.44 -11.13 0.15
CA GLY A 26 -0.99 -11.99 -0.93
C GLY A 26 0.50 -11.79 -1.26
N CYS A 27 0.88 -12.12 -2.49
CA CYS A 27 2.27 -12.17 -2.92
C CYS A 27 2.61 -11.04 -3.91
N PHE A 28 3.84 -10.55 -3.80
CA PHE A 28 4.41 -9.49 -4.63
C PHE A 28 5.70 -10.01 -5.24
N THR A 29 5.86 -9.82 -6.55
CA THR A 29 7.05 -10.20 -7.29
C THR A 29 7.77 -8.99 -7.87
N ASP A 30 9.06 -9.13 -8.14
CA ASP A 30 9.85 -8.19 -8.94
C ASP A 30 9.95 -8.61 -10.42
N ASP A 31 9.14 -9.59 -10.87
CA ASP A 31 8.92 -9.87 -12.29
C ASP A 31 8.41 -8.62 -13.04
N THR A 32 8.67 -8.56 -14.36
CA THR A 32 8.06 -7.56 -15.24
C THR A 32 6.52 -7.63 -15.15
N PRO A 33 5.79 -6.50 -15.01
CA PRO A 33 6.26 -5.12 -15.17
C PRO A 33 6.68 -4.41 -13.87
N TRP A 34 6.79 -5.12 -12.74
CA TRP A 34 7.10 -4.51 -11.45
C TRP A 34 8.57 -4.06 -11.33
N ALA A 35 9.47 -4.74 -12.03
CA ALA A 35 10.83 -4.30 -12.29
C ALA A 35 11.36 -4.84 -13.63
N GLY A 36 12.63 -4.53 -13.95
CA GLY A 36 13.30 -4.96 -15.17
C GLY A 36 12.85 -4.24 -16.45
N THR A 37 12.04 -3.17 -16.33
CA THR A 37 11.66 -2.31 -17.47
C THR A 37 12.58 -1.09 -17.56
N ILE A 38 12.48 -0.32 -18.64
CA ILE A 38 13.24 0.92 -18.82
C ILE A 38 12.88 1.94 -17.73
N GLU A 39 11.59 2.03 -17.39
CA GLU A 39 11.06 2.95 -16.39
C GLU A 39 11.32 2.46 -14.95
N ARG A 40 11.51 1.15 -14.75
CA ARG A 40 11.68 0.48 -13.45
C ARG A 40 12.85 -0.52 -13.49
N PRO A 41 14.10 -0.07 -13.71
CA PRO A 41 15.22 -0.97 -14.00
C PRO A 41 15.71 -1.76 -12.78
N VAL A 42 15.46 -1.24 -11.57
CA VAL A 42 15.95 -1.85 -10.32
C VAL A 42 14.92 -2.82 -9.76
N ALA A 43 15.27 -4.10 -9.67
CA ALA A 43 14.47 -5.11 -8.97
C ALA A 43 14.44 -4.83 -7.45
N LYS A 44 13.26 -4.49 -6.94
CA LYS A 44 12.99 -4.29 -5.51
C LYS A 44 11.62 -4.83 -5.15
N LEU A 45 11.59 -5.68 -4.13
CA LEU A 45 10.38 -6.10 -3.47
C LEU A 45 9.91 -5.06 -2.43
N PRO A 46 8.60 -5.00 -2.14
CA PRO A 46 8.07 -4.11 -1.11
C PRO A 46 8.61 -4.46 0.28
N TRP A 47 8.63 -3.47 1.18
CA TRP A 47 8.86 -3.71 2.60
C TRP A 47 7.69 -4.45 3.25
N SER A 48 7.94 -5.11 4.38
CA SER A 48 6.88 -5.80 5.12
C SER A 48 5.83 -4.81 5.68
N PRO A 49 4.57 -5.24 5.89
CA PRO A 49 3.54 -4.40 6.46
C PRO A 49 3.93 -3.79 7.81
N GLU A 50 4.66 -4.53 8.64
CA GLU A 50 5.16 -4.09 9.95
C GLU A 50 6.21 -2.99 9.80
N LYS A 51 7.05 -3.07 8.74
CA LYS A 51 8.06 -2.07 8.45
C LYS A 51 7.49 -0.79 7.84
N ILE A 52 6.46 -0.91 6.99
CA ILE A 52 5.73 0.25 6.46
C ILE A 52 4.87 0.89 7.56
N ASN A 53 4.31 0.07 8.45
CA ASN A 53 3.48 0.48 9.58
C ASN A 53 2.30 1.38 9.17
N THR A 54 1.53 0.94 8.16
CA THR A 54 0.34 1.68 7.70
C THR A 54 -0.69 1.80 8.81
N ARG A 55 -1.12 3.03 9.11
CA ARG A 55 -2.17 3.33 10.10
C ARG A 55 -3.35 4.00 9.41
N PHE A 56 -4.57 3.65 9.82
CA PHE A 56 -5.80 4.31 9.36
C PHE A 56 -6.35 5.20 10.47
N LEU A 57 -6.23 6.51 10.28
CA LEU A 57 -6.63 7.53 11.25
C LEU A 57 -8.02 8.05 10.87
N LEU A 58 -9.05 7.66 11.64
CA LEU A 58 -10.43 8.06 11.39
C LEU A 58 -10.77 9.38 12.07
N TYR A 59 -11.11 10.38 11.27
CA TYR A 59 -11.75 11.62 11.71
C TYR A 59 -13.22 11.63 11.31
N THR A 60 -14.08 12.10 12.21
CA THR A 60 -15.50 12.29 11.93
C THR A 60 -15.97 13.60 12.53
N LYS A 61 -17.20 14.03 12.21
CA LYS A 61 -17.82 15.19 12.88
C LYS A 61 -17.94 15.03 14.40
N LYS A 62 -17.97 13.79 14.91
CA LYS A 62 -18.02 13.49 16.36
C LYS A 62 -16.64 13.56 17.03
N ASN A 63 -15.55 13.45 16.26
CA ASN A 63 -14.17 13.53 16.74
C ASN A 63 -13.28 14.29 15.74
N PRO A 64 -13.51 15.60 15.54
CA PRO A 64 -12.84 16.36 14.48
C PRO A 64 -11.36 16.65 14.76
N ASN A 65 -10.94 16.62 16.04
CA ASN A 65 -9.60 17.00 16.45
C ASN A 65 -8.72 15.81 16.87
N ASN A 66 -9.31 14.66 17.19
CA ASN A 66 -8.59 13.48 17.65
C ASN A 66 -9.00 12.27 16.80
N PHE A 67 -8.03 11.60 16.20
CA PHE A 67 -8.30 10.42 15.39
C PHE A 67 -8.64 9.20 16.26
N GLN A 68 -9.36 8.25 15.66
CA GLN A 68 -9.46 6.87 16.15
C GLN A 68 -8.69 5.96 15.19
N ILE A 69 -7.83 5.09 15.71
CA ILE A 69 -7.11 4.10 14.88
C ILE A 69 -8.07 2.96 14.53
N THR A 70 -8.25 2.69 13.24
CA THR A 70 -9.22 1.69 12.75
C THR A 70 -8.61 0.77 11.67
N ALA A 71 -9.41 -0.16 11.14
CA ALA A 71 -9.16 -0.99 9.96
C ALA A 71 -8.13 -2.15 10.05
N ILE A 72 -7.47 -2.34 11.20
CA ILE A 72 -6.68 -3.57 11.41
C ILE A 72 -7.62 -4.77 11.62
N THR A 73 -8.70 -4.59 12.39
CA THR A 73 -9.72 -5.61 12.67
C THR A 73 -11.14 -5.04 12.55
N PRO A 74 -12.15 -5.85 12.16
CA PRO A 74 -13.53 -5.39 12.06
C PRO A 74 -14.11 -4.83 13.38
N SER A 75 -13.60 -5.29 14.53
CA SER A 75 -14.02 -4.77 15.84
C SER A 75 -13.65 -3.31 16.04
N THR A 76 -12.45 -2.89 15.62
CA THR A 76 -12.00 -1.47 15.74
C THR A 76 -12.88 -0.51 14.93
N ILE A 77 -13.40 -0.95 13.78
CA ILE A 77 -14.35 -0.16 12.99
C ILE A 77 -15.69 -0.04 13.74
N ARG A 78 -16.22 -1.16 14.26
CA ARG A 78 -17.49 -1.17 15.00
C ARG A 78 -17.46 -0.36 16.29
N SER A 79 -16.32 -0.28 16.98
CA SER A 79 -16.15 0.52 18.19
C SER A 79 -15.81 2.00 17.93
N SER A 80 -15.67 2.39 16.67
CA SER A 80 -15.32 3.77 16.28
C SER A 80 -16.57 4.61 15.97
N ASN A 81 -16.36 5.87 15.65
CA ASN A 81 -17.41 6.77 15.14
C ASN A 81 -17.74 6.56 13.65
N PHE A 82 -17.21 5.52 13.01
CA PHE A 82 -17.51 5.18 11.63
C PHE A 82 -19.02 4.96 11.42
N ASP A 83 -19.56 5.55 10.36
CA ASP A 83 -20.98 5.46 10.01
C ASP A 83 -21.10 5.07 8.54
N SER A 84 -21.54 3.83 8.30
CA SER A 84 -21.69 3.27 6.95
C SER A 84 -22.76 3.98 6.11
N SER A 85 -23.62 4.82 6.71
CA SER A 85 -24.58 5.65 5.99
C SER A 85 -23.97 6.93 5.41
N LYS A 86 -22.71 7.24 5.72
CA LYS A 86 -22.02 8.45 5.26
C LYS A 86 -20.95 8.14 4.21
N ILE A 87 -20.68 9.13 3.37
CA ILE A 87 -19.55 9.08 2.43
C ILE A 87 -18.25 9.00 3.22
N THR A 88 -17.42 8.00 2.91
CA THR A 88 -16.06 7.85 3.44
C THR A 88 -15.06 8.38 2.41
N ARG A 89 -14.10 9.20 2.85
CA ARG A 89 -13.03 9.74 2.01
C ARG A 89 -11.69 9.33 2.60
N PHE A 90 -10.81 8.76 1.77
CA PHE A 90 -9.44 8.43 2.15
C PHE A 90 -8.50 9.55 1.68
N ILE A 91 -7.57 9.94 2.56
CA ILE A 91 -6.52 10.90 2.26
C ILE A 91 -5.20 10.18 2.54
N THR A 92 -4.32 10.14 1.54
CA THR A 92 -3.01 9.48 1.63
C THR A 92 -1.92 10.49 1.32
N HIS A 93 -0.92 10.59 2.18
CA HIS A 93 0.26 11.41 1.92
C HIS A 93 1.22 10.71 0.94
N GLY A 94 2.20 11.47 0.44
CA GLY A 94 3.22 10.98 -0.48
C GLY A 94 4.60 11.54 -0.13
N PHE A 95 5.16 12.37 -1.01
CA PHE A 95 6.51 12.94 -0.90
C PHE A 95 6.80 13.56 0.48
N LEU A 96 7.79 13.01 1.18
CA LEU A 96 8.28 13.41 2.52
C LEU A 96 7.23 13.58 3.63
N GLY A 97 5.96 13.31 3.34
CA GLY A 97 4.86 13.54 4.27
C GLY A 97 4.75 12.43 5.30
N GLN A 98 4.19 12.76 6.45
CA GLN A 98 3.70 11.80 7.44
C GLN A 98 2.18 11.90 7.59
N GLY A 99 1.55 10.79 7.95
CA GLY A 99 0.09 10.69 8.07
C GLY A 99 -0.57 11.56 9.16
N GLU A 100 0.23 12.21 10.00
CA GLU A 100 -0.24 13.08 11.10
C GLU A 100 0.08 14.57 10.86
N GLU A 101 0.53 14.93 9.66
CA GLU A 101 0.73 16.34 9.32
C GLU A 101 -0.60 17.12 9.31
N THR A 102 -0.52 18.40 9.67
CA THR A 102 -1.70 19.25 9.87
C THR A 102 -2.57 19.32 8.63
N TRP A 103 -1.98 19.38 7.43
CA TRP A 103 -2.72 19.46 6.16
C TRP A 103 -3.70 18.29 5.95
N ILE A 104 -3.38 17.10 6.46
CA ILE A 104 -4.26 15.92 6.36
C ILE A 104 -5.48 16.11 7.27
N SER A 105 -5.24 16.53 8.51
CA SER A 105 -6.30 16.77 9.49
C SER A 105 -7.15 17.98 9.10
N ASP A 106 -6.54 19.03 8.55
CA ASP A 106 -7.23 20.23 8.10
C ASP A 106 -8.14 19.92 6.91
N THR A 107 -7.70 19.09 5.96
CA THR A 107 -8.55 18.62 4.84
C THR A 107 -9.80 17.86 5.33
N CYS A 108 -9.75 17.25 6.52
CA CYS A 108 -10.91 16.60 7.13
C CYS A 108 -11.90 17.58 7.78
N ARG A 109 -11.50 18.83 8.03
CA ARG A 109 -12.34 19.82 8.73
C ARG A 109 -13.39 20.43 7.81
N PRO A 110 -14.60 20.73 8.34
CA PRO A 110 -15.59 21.49 7.58
C PRO A 110 -15.03 22.85 7.17
N GLY A 111 -15.08 23.17 5.87
CA GLY A 111 -14.68 24.48 5.35
C GLY A 111 -13.24 24.58 4.84
N ALA A 112 -12.41 23.53 4.93
CA ALA A 112 -11.01 23.58 4.48
C ALA A 112 -10.79 23.57 2.95
N LEU A 113 -11.87 23.57 2.16
CA LEU A 113 -11.83 23.61 0.69
C LEU A 113 -12.35 24.94 0.12
N TYR A 114 -12.42 26.00 0.93
CA TYR A 114 -12.80 27.36 0.52
C TYR A 114 -11.84 28.39 1.10
#